data_AF-M6Q8F2-F1
#
_entry.id   AF-M6Q8F2-F1
#
_cell.length_a   1.000
_cell.length_b   1.000
_cell.length_c   1.000
_cell.angle_alpha   90.00
_cell.angle_beta   90.00
_cell.angle_gamma   90.00
#
_symmetry.space_group_name_H-M   'P 1'
#
loop_
_entity.id
_entity.type
_entity.pdbx_description
1 polymer ?
#
loop_
_entity_poly.entity_id
_entity_poly.type
_entity_poly.pdbx_seq_one_letter_code
_entity_poly.pdbx_strand_id
1 'polypeptide(L)'
;MNQQLIFQQLSQLTGLGINKGKEASEAANDANILIEALLVKAKEMEKSYPGNSEDLIFHQLTQYAYGKFSVESDISKVVESVSAIVSDLLSKAKALESRRSGL
;
A
#
# COMPACT_ATOMS: atom_id res chain seq x y z
N MET A 1 1.37 -13.18 3.74
CA MET A 1 0.74 -12.62 2.53
C MET A 1 -0.44 -13.45 2.06
N ASN A 2 -1.66 -12.91 2.17
CA ASN A 2 -2.91 -13.54 1.72
C ASN A 2 -3.19 -13.30 0.21
N GLN A 3 -3.31 -14.37 -0.58
CA GLN A 3 -3.63 -14.31 -2.02
C GLN A 3 -4.96 -13.59 -2.31
N GLN A 4 -5.98 -13.77 -1.48
CA GLN A 4 -7.28 -13.11 -1.64
C GLN A 4 -7.16 -11.60 -1.50
N LEU A 5 -6.32 -11.13 -0.56
CA LEU A 5 -6.04 -9.72 -0.38
C LEU A 5 -5.35 -9.16 -1.63
N ILE A 6 -4.30 -9.82 -2.13
CA ILE A 6 -3.61 -9.40 -3.37
C ILE A 6 -4.60 -9.28 -4.53
N PHE A 7 -5.43 -10.30 -4.75
CA PHE A 7 -6.42 -10.30 -5.82
C PHE A 7 -7.42 -9.14 -5.70
N GLN A 8 -7.93 -8.88 -4.49
CA GLN A 8 -8.82 -7.75 -4.23
C GLN A 8 -8.15 -6.41 -4.56
N GLN A 9 -6.90 -6.21 -4.15
CA GLN A 9 -6.20 -4.94 -4.39
C GLN A 9 -5.86 -4.75 -5.89
N LEU A 10 -5.44 -5.83 -6.58
CA LEU A 10 -5.26 -5.83 -8.04
C LEU A 10 -6.54 -5.42 -8.77
N SER A 11 -7.68 -6.03 -8.40
CA SER A 11 -8.97 -5.73 -9.02
C SER A 11 -9.38 -4.28 -8.82
N GLN A 12 -9.20 -3.73 -7.61
CA GLN A 12 -9.53 -2.34 -7.30
C GLN A 12 -8.68 -1.35 -8.11
N LEU A 13 -7.36 -1.55 -8.15
CA LEU A 13 -6.44 -0.67 -8.88
C LEU A 13 -6.62 -0.78 -10.41
N THR A 14 -6.93 -1.97 -10.92
CA THR A 14 -7.29 -2.15 -12.34
C THR A 14 -8.56 -1.36 -12.67
N GLY A 15 -9.61 -1.49 -11.84
CA GLY A 15 -10.84 -0.71 -12.00
C GLY A 15 -10.60 0.80 -11.97
N LEU A 16 -9.68 1.27 -11.12
CA LEU A 16 -9.26 2.67 -11.08
C LEU A 16 -8.59 3.10 -12.39
N GLY A 17 -7.69 2.30 -12.96
CA GLY A 17 -7.04 2.58 -14.24
C GLY A 17 -8.06 2.66 -15.39
N ILE A 18 -9.03 1.75 -15.43
CA ILE A 18 -10.13 1.77 -16.40
C ILE A 18 -10.97 3.05 -16.24
N ASN A 19 -11.30 3.44 -15.01
CA ASN A 19 -12.03 4.69 -14.74
C ASN A 19 -11.26 5.95 -15.17
N LYS A 20 -9.91 5.87 -15.29
CA LYS A 20 -9.05 6.93 -15.84
C LYS A 20 -8.96 6.90 -17.38
N GLY A 21 -9.70 6.01 -18.04
CA GLY A 21 -9.75 5.90 -19.49
C GLY A 21 -8.67 5.00 -20.11
N LYS A 22 -7.97 4.19 -19.30
CA LYS A 22 -7.01 3.20 -19.82
C LYS A 22 -7.73 1.95 -20.32
N GLU A 23 -7.11 1.28 -21.29
CA GLU A 23 -7.52 -0.07 -21.67
C GLU A 23 -7.35 -1.05 -20.52
N ALA A 24 -8.22 -2.07 -20.45
CA ALA A 24 -8.24 -3.00 -19.32
C ALA A 24 -6.89 -3.72 -19.11
N SER A 25 -6.18 -4.06 -20.20
CA SER A 25 -4.86 -4.69 -20.15
C SER A 25 -3.79 -3.75 -19.60
N GLU A 26 -3.78 -2.49 -20.03
CA GLU A 26 -2.86 -1.46 -19.55
C GLU A 26 -3.10 -1.16 -18.07
N ALA A 27 -4.37 -0.98 -17.69
CA ALA A 27 -4.77 -0.77 -16.30
C ALA A 27 -4.37 -1.93 -15.39
N ALA A 28 -4.55 -3.17 -15.85
CA ALA A 28 -4.14 -4.37 -15.11
C ALA A 28 -2.62 -4.47 -14.97
N ASN A 29 -1.86 -4.12 -16.01
CA ASN A 29 -0.41 -4.12 -15.96
C ASN A 29 0.13 -3.09 -14.96
N ASP A 30 -0.39 -1.86 -14.98
CA ASP A 30 0.00 -0.83 -14.01
C ASP A 30 -0.36 -1.21 -12.58
N ALA A 31 -1.55 -1.79 -12.38
CA ALA A 31 -1.96 -2.32 -11.09
C ALA A 31 -1.00 -3.41 -10.60
N ASN A 32 -0.55 -4.31 -11.48
CA ASN A 32 0.41 -5.35 -11.12
C ASN A 32 1.76 -4.76 -10.68
N ILE A 33 2.31 -3.82 -11.45
CA ILE A 33 3.59 -3.17 -11.13
C ILE A 33 3.51 -2.45 -9.78
N LEU A 34 2.43 -1.70 -9.55
CA LEU A 34 2.22 -1.01 -8.28
C LEU A 34 2.08 -2.01 -7.12
N ILE A 35 1.31 -3.08 -7.29
CA ILE A 35 1.12 -4.09 -6.24
C ILE A 35 2.44 -4.79 -5.87
N GLU A 36 3.24 -5.18 -6.86
CA GLU A 36 4.57 -5.77 -6.62
C GLU A 36 5.46 -4.83 -5.80
N ALA A 37 5.50 -3.54 -6.16
CA ALA A 37 6.28 -2.56 -5.42
C ALA A 37 5.79 -2.37 -3.98
N LEU A 38 4.48 -2.37 -3.75
CA LEU A 38 3.89 -2.25 -2.42
C LEU A 38 4.10 -3.50 -1.57
N LEU A 39 4.11 -4.70 -2.16
CA LEU A 39 4.45 -5.96 -1.47
C LEU A 39 5.89 -5.93 -0.96
N VAL A 40 6.84 -5.51 -1.81
CA VAL A 40 8.24 -5.33 -1.41
C VAL A 40 8.34 -4.34 -0.25
N LYS A 41 7.65 -3.19 -0.33
CA LYS A 41 7.65 -2.19 0.74
C LYS A 41 7.02 -2.69 2.04
N ALA A 42 5.93 -3.44 1.97
CA ALA A 42 5.30 -4.02 3.15
C ALA A 42 6.27 -4.92 3.92
N LYS A 43 6.98 -5.79 3.19
CA LYS A 43 8.01 -6.68 3.76
C LYS A 43 9.21 -5.93 4.33
N GLU A 44 9.62 -4.83 3.72
CA GLU A 44 10.68 -3.97 4.27
C GLU A 44 10.22 -3.31 5.58
N MET A 45 8.99 -2.79 5.62
CA MET A 45 8.45 -2.11 6.80
C MET A 45 8.15 -3.04 7.96
N GLU A 46 7.69 -4.26 7.72
CA GLU A 46 7.47 -5.27 8.77
C GLU A 46 8.74 -5.47 9.61
N LYS A 47 9.92 -5.49 8.97
CA LYS A 47 11.21 -5.59 9.68
C LYS A 47 11.47 -4.41 10.62
N SER A 48 11.01 -3.21 10.26
CA SER A 48 11.15 -2.01 11.09
C SER A 48 10.08 -1.91 12.18
N TYR A 49 8.94 -2.58 12.00
CA TYR A 49 7.79 -2.54 12.90
C TYR A 49 7.31 -3.97 13.26
N PRO A 50 8.13 -4.77 13.98
CA PRO A 50 7.92 -6.23 14.16
C PRO A 50 6.67 -6.63 14.98
N GLY A 51 5.82 -5.69 15.38
CA GLY A 51 4.51 -5.93 15.99
C GLY A 51 3.33 -5.84 15.01
N ASN A 52 3.57 -5.44 13.76
CA ASN A 52 2.55 -5.32 12.72
C ASN A 52 2.81 -6.37 11.65
N SER A 53 1.76 -7.07 11.20
CA SER A 53 1.89 -8.08 10.15
C SER A 53 2.11 -7.45 8.77
N GLU A 54 2.90 -8.11 7.92
CA GLU A 54 3.08 -7.75 6.51
C GLU A 54 1.74 -7.50 5.80
N ASP A 55 0.73 -8.36 6.02
CA ASP A 55 -0.60 -8.27 5.40
C ASP A 55 -1.32 -6.96 5.78
N LEU A 56 -1.23 -6.53 7.04
CA LEU A 56 -1.83 -5.28 7.51
C LEU A 56 -1.12 -4.07 6.88
N ILE A 57 0.20 -4.09 6.85
CA ILE A 57 1.01 -3.02 6.27
C ILE A 57 0.71 -2.90 4.77
N PHE A 58 0.70 -4.03 4.06
CA PHE A 58 0.35 -4.09 2.64
C PHE A 58 -1.05 -3.54 2.39
N HIS A 59 -2.04 -3.97 3.17
CA HIS A 59 -3.40 -3.46 3.05
C HIS A 59 -3.45 -1.94 3.20
N GLN A 60 -2.72 -1.36 4.16
CA GLN A 60 -2.72 0.10 4.31
C GLN A 60 -1.98 0.82 3.20
N LEU A 61 -0.86 0.28 2.73
CA LEU A 61 -0.16 0.81 1.57
C LEU A 61 -1.09 0.87 0.35
N THR A 62 -1.87 -0.18 0.09
CA THR A 62 -2.78 -0.20 -1.06
C THR A 62 -3.97 0.73 -0.91
N GLN A 63 -4.53 0.90 0.30
CA GLN A 63 -5.60 1.87 0.56
C GLN A 63 -5.15 3.31 0.23
N TYR A 64 -3.97 3.73 0.69
CA TYR A 64 -3.44 5.04 0.34
C TYR A 64 -3.01 5.13 -1.13
N ALA A 65 -2.52 4.03 -1.71
CA ALA A 65 -2.12 4.00 -3.11
C ALA A 65 -3.32 4.16 -4.04
N TYR A 66 -4.48 3.61 -3.71
CA TYR A 66 -5.71 3.82 -4.47
C TYR A 66 -6.03 5.32 -4.63
N GLY A 67 -6.00 6.07 -3.53
CA GLY A 67 -6.22 7.51 -3.57
C GLY A 67 -5.12 8.25 -4.36
N LYS A 68 -3.85 7.94 -4.12
CA LYS A 68 -2.73 8.63 -4.79
C LYS A 68 -2.64 8.32 -6.29
N PHE A 69 -2.84 7.07 -6.67
CA PHE A 69 -2.76 6.62 -8.05
C PHE A 69 -3.89 7.18 -8.92
N SER A 70 -4.97 7.69 -8.31
CA SER A 70 -6.02 8.38 -9.06
C SER A 70 -5.54 9.68 -9.71
N VAL A 71 -4.54 10.35 -9.13
CA VAL A 71 -4.04 11.68 -9.56
C VAL A 71 -2.57 11.70 -9.95
N GLU A 72 -1.76 10.74 -9.49
CA GLU A 72 -0.35 10.58 -9.85
C GLU A 72 -0.18 9.29 -10.66
N SER A 73 0.46 9.38 -11.82
CA SER A 73 0.68 8.25 -12.72
C SER A 73 2.07 7.63 -12.58
N ASP A 74 3.01 8.33 -11.94
CA ASP A 74 4.33 7.81 -11.61
C ASP A 74 4.25 6.85 -10.41
N ILE A 75 4.33 5.56 -10.71
CA ILE A 75 4.25 4.48 -9.72
C ILE A 75 5.31 4.64 -8.62
N SER A 76 6.53 5.08 -8.95
CA SER A 76 7.60 5.24 -7.97
C SER A 76 7.25 6.33 -6.96
N LYS A 77 6.73 7.47 -7.44
CA LYS A 77 6.26 8.55 -6.57
C LYS A 77 5.07 8.15 -5.71
N VAL A 78 4.14 7.35 -6.26
CA VAL A 78 3.02 6.80 -5.48
C VAL A 78 3.56 5.93 -4.34
N VAL A 79 4.44 4.99 -4.64
CA VAL A 79 5.05 4.07 -3.66
C VAL A 79 5.80 4.84 -2.57
N GLU A 80 6.64 5.81 -2.92
CA GLU A 80 7.34 6.65 -1.95
C GLU A 80 6.37 7.43 -1.06
N SER A 81 5.36 8.06 -1.67
CA SER A 81 4.38 8.88 -0.94
C SER A 81 3.59 8.05 0.07
N VAL A 82 3.07 6.89 -0.34
CA VAL A 82 2.27 6.05 0.56
C VAL A 82 3.13 5.34 1.59
N SER A 83 4.39 5.04 1.25
CA SER A 83 5.34 4.51 2.22
C SER A 83 5.63 5.52 3.34
N ALA A 84 5.83 6.79 3.00
CA ALA A 84 6.02 7.83 3.99
C ALA A 84 4.79 7.98 4.92
N ILE A 85 3.58 7.96 4.36
CA ILE A 85 2.33 8.04 5.12
C ILE A 85 2.19 6.84 6.08
N VAL A 86 2.33 5.62 5.57
CA VAL A 86 2.15 4.41 6.40
C VAL A 86 3.22 4.31 7.48
N SER A 87 4.47 4.67 7.18
CA SER A 87 5.55 4.69 8.18
C SER A 87 5.27 5.69 9.30
N ASP A 88 4.81 6.91 8.97
CA ASP A 88 4.43 7.90 9.97
C ASP A 88 3.28 7.40 10.87
N LEU A 89 2.28 6.74 10.28
CA LEU A 89 1.16 6.14 11.04
C LEU A 89 1.62 5.00 11.96
N LEU A 90 2.48 4.10 11.48
CA LEU A 90 3.06 3.02 12.29
C LEU A 90 3.87 3.58 13.46
N SER A 91 4.68 4.61 13.22
CA SER A 91 5.44 5.32 14.25
C SER A 91 4.52 5.96 15.31
N LYS A 92 3.47 6.66 14.87
CA LYS A 92 2.46 7.25 15.77
C LYS A 92 1.70 6.20 16.57
N ALA A 93 1.29 5.10 15.94
CA ALA A 93 0.61 4.00 16.61
C ALA A 93 1.49 3.39 17.72
N LYS A 94 2.77 3.12 17.42
CA LYS A 94 3.75 2.66 18.40
C LYS A 94 3.90 3.63 19.57
N ALA A 95 4.01 4.94 19.29
CA ALA A 95 4.12 5.96 20.34
C ALA A 95 2.88 6.03 21.24
N LEU A 96 1.67 5.86 20.67
CA LEU A 96 0.43 5.82 21.44
C LEU A 96 0.33 4.56 22.31
N GLU A 97 0.74 3.42 21.78
CA GLU A 97 0.80 2.16 22.53
C GLU A 97 1.74 2.24 23.74
N SER A 98 2.95 2.79 23.56
CA SER A 98 3.90 2.99 24.68
C SER A 98 3.28 3.88 25.77
N ARG A 99 2.75 5.06 25.39
CA ARG A 99 2.10 5.99 26.34
C ARG A 99 0.95 5.36 27.12
N ARG A 100 0.13 4.53 26.45
CA ARG A 100 -1.00 3.85 27.09
C ARG A 100 -0.53 2.74 28.04
N SER A 101 0.56 2.06 27.71
CA SER A 101 1.06 0.90 28.46
C SER A 101 1.91 1.28 29.68
N GLY A 102 2.18 2.58 29.89
CA GLY A 102 3.00 3.05 31.01
C GLY A 102 4.49 2.71 30.86
N LEU A 103 4.93 2.35 29.66
CA LEU A 103 6.33 2.20 29.25
C LEU A 103 6.79 3.46 28.52
#